data_AF-A0A2G2WVB6-F1
#
_entry.id   AF-A0A2G2WVB6-F1
#
_cell.length_a   1.000
_cell.length_b   1.000
_cell.length_c   1.000
_cell.angle_alpha   90.00
_cell.angle_beta   90.00
_cell.angle_gamma   90.00
#
_symmetry.space_group_name_H-M   'P 1'
#
loop_
_entity.id
_entity.type
_entity.pdbx_description
1 polymer ?
#
loop_
_entity_poly.entity_id
_entity_poly.type
_entity_poly.pdbx_seq_one_letter_code
_entity_poly.pdbx_strand_id
1 'polypeptide(L)'
;MHIAKTPCFLYTVGNFAVCTGVEPADWEEREYIDDPNQIKPEVVHSVQMGYDSIPREIPDPKAKKPDHWDEEEDGIWRPPKVPNPAYKGPRKRKKVKNPNYKGKWKTPWIDNPEFEDDPDLYVLRPTKYVGIEIWQVKAGSVFDNILICDDPDYAKKVIEEVFVHREAEKEAFEEAEKVRKAREEEESQRAREEGEKRRRDRDRDRHRRVSFSHVFELNMLCAFPF
;
A
#
# COMPACT_ATOMS: atom_id res chain seq x y z
N MET A 1 28.78 -5.26 -2.57
CA MET A 1 27.58 -5.81 -3.23
C MET A 1 26.73 -6.53 -2.19
N HIS A 2 25.64 -5.92 -1.75
CA HIS A 2 24.61 -6.59 -0.96
C HIS A 2 23.80 -7.47 -1.91
N ILE A 3 24.03 -8.77 -1.88
CA ILE A 3 23.18 -9.75 -2.57
C ILE A 3 21.93 -9.88 -1.71
N ALA A 4 20.84 -9.27 -2.18
CA ALA A 4 19.52 -9.48 -1.60
C ALA A 4 19.19 -10.97 -1.68
N LYS A 5 19.20 -11.65 -0.53
CA LYS A 5 18.67 -12.99 -0.39
C LYS A 5 17.15 -12.89 -0.49
N THR A 6 16.61 -12.95 -1.69
CA THR A 6 15.22 -13.35 -1.87
C THR A 6 15.11 -14.80 -1.39
N PRO A 7 14.22 -15.12 -0.43
CA PRO A 7 13.96 -16.50 -0.11
C PRO A 7 13.28 -17.14 -1.32
N CYS A 8 14.01 -18.01 -2.03
CA CYS A 8 13.40 -18.97 -2.94
C CYS A 8 12.51 -19.87 -2.08
N PHE A 9 11.21 -19.59 -2.07
CA PHE A 9 10.22 -20.53 -1.59
C PHE A 9 10.24 -21.71 -2.56
N LEU A 10 10.97 -22.77 -2.19
CA LEU A 10 10.80 -24.10 -2.74
C LEU A 10 9.38 -24.54 -2.38
N TYR A 11 8.46 -24.42 -3.32
CA TYR A 11 7.22 -25.17 -3.27
C TYR A 11 7.55 -26.60 -3.68
N THR A 12 7.93 -27.43 -2.71
CA THR A 12 7.79 -28.87 -2.91
C THR A 12 6.28 -29.16 -2.98
N VAL A 13 5.84 -29.96 -3.95
CA VAL A 13 4.53 -30.62 -3.92
C VAL A 13 4.61 -31.68 -2.83
N GLY A 14 4.75 -31.21 -1.59
CA GLY A 14 4.87 -32.04 -0.41
C GLY A 14 3.47 -32.42 0.05
N ASN A 15 3.35 -33.66 0.52
CA ASN A 15 2.20 -34.23 1.18
C ASN A 15 1.48 -33.18 2.04
N PHE A 16 0.35 -32.64 1.56
CA PHE A 16 -0.42 -31.63 2.29
C PHE A 16 -1.12 -32.34 3.44
N ALA A 17 -0.50 -32.34 4.61
CA ALA A 17 -1.12 -32.98 5.76
C ALA A 17 -2.46 -32.29 6.12
N VAL A 18 -3.48 -33.10 6.39
CA VAL A 18 -4.85 -32.66 6.62
C VAL A 18 -5.01 -32.27 8.09
N CYS A 19 -5.46 -31.04 8.34
CA CYS A 19 -5.68 -30.51 9.69
C CYS A 19 -7.12 -30.78 10.16
N THR A 20 -7.42 -31.97 10.68
CA THR A 20 -8.77 -32.32 11.20
C THR A 20 -8.89 -32.25 12.73
N GLY A 21 -7.83 -31.92 13.44
CA GLY A 21 -7.84 -31.91 14.91
C GLY A 21 -8.62 -30.73 15.50
N VAL A 22 -9.61 -31.05 16.33
CA VAL A 22 -10.37 -30.10 17.16
C VAL A 22 -9.60 -29.85 18.46
N GLU A 23 -9.54 -28.58 18.89
CA GLU A 23 -8.95 -28.22 20.17
C GLU A 23 -9.73 -28.87 21.34
N PRO A 24 -9.05 -29.56 22.28
CA PRO A 24 -9.70 -30.12 23.45
C PRO A 24 -10.28 -29.01 24.35
N ALA A 25 -11.49 -29.23 24.89
CA ALA A 25 -12.14 -28.25 25.77
C ALA A 25 -11.38 -27.99 27.09
N ASP A 26 -10.48 -28.89 27.48
CA ASP A 26 -9.59 -28.79 28.64
C ASP A 26 -8.20 -28.21 28.31
N TRP A 27 -8.02 -27.67 27.10
CA TRP A 27 -6.78 -27.03 26.67
C TRP A 27 -6.75 -25.54 27.08
N GLU A 28 -5.85 -25.17 27.98
CA GLU A 28 -5.71 -23.78 28.43
C GLU A 28 -4.57 -23.09 27.66
N GLU A 29 -4.94 -22.30 26.64
CA GLU A 29 -4.01 -21.44 25.87
C GLU A 29 -3.72 -20.11 26.55
N ARG A 30 -4.43 -19.77 27.63
CA ARG A 30 -4.22 -18.52 28.34
C ARG A 30 -2.98 -18.64 29.23
N GLU A 31 -1.89 -18.04 28.77
CA GLU A 31 -0.63 -17.95 29.53
C GLU A 31 -0.79 -17.16 30.85
N TYR A 32 -1.72 -16.21 30.88
CA TYR A 32 -1.97 -15.37 32.05
C TYR A 32 -3.45 -15.36 32.43
N ILE A 33 -3.73 -15.62 33.71
CA ILE A 33 -5.06 -15.51 34.32
C ILE A 33 -5.03 -14.36 35.34
N ASP A 34 -6.18 -13.77 35.63
CA ASP A 34 -6.32 -12.80 36.71
C ASP A 34 -6.07 -13.45 38.07
N ASP A 35 -5.29 -12.80 38.94
CA ASP A 35 -4.98 -13.32 40.28
C ASP A 35 -6.27 -13.57 41.10
N PRO A 36 -6.61 -14.84 41.42
CA PRO A 36 -7.81 -15.17 42.19
C PRO A 36 -7.75 -14.64 43.63
N ASN A 37 -6.55 -14.39 44.16
CA ASN A 37 -6.38 -13.81 45.50
C ASN A 37 -6.58 -12.29 45.52
N GLN A 38 -6.71 -11.65 44.36
CA GLN A 38 -7.02 -10.22 44.26
C GLN A 38 -8.54 -9.99 44.32
N ILE A 39 -9.09 -10.18 45.52
CA ILE A 39 -10.47 -9.84 45.85
C ILE A 39 -10.61 -8.30 45.81
N LYS A 40 -11.66 -7.79 45.16
CA LYS A 40 -11.99 -6.35 45.22
C LYS A 40 -12.17 -5.99 46.70
N PRO A 41 -11.45 -5.01 47.27
CA PRO A 41 -11.79 -4.49 48.58
C PRO A 41 -13.09 -3.69 48.43
N GLU A 42 -14.23 -4.36 48.37
CA GLU A 42 -15.54 -3.71 48.41
C GLU A 42 -16.00 -3.44 49.85
N VAL A 43 -15.37 -4.05 50.88
CA VAL A 43 -15.92 -4.00 52.25
C VAL A 43 -14.86 -3.95 53.35
N VAL A 44 -13.85 -3.06 53.26
CA VAL A 44 -13.03 -2.77 54.44
C VAL A 44 -12.92 -1.25 54.63
N HIS A 45 -13.80 -0.75 55.50
CA HIS A 45 -13.77 0.53 56.22
C HIS A 45 -13.60 1.83 55.40
N SER A 46 -14.74 2.52 55.26
CA SER A 46 -14.89 3.99 55.23
C SER A 46 -14.00 4.81 54.28
N VAL A 47 -14.68 5.48 53.33
CA VAL A 47 -14.17 6.50 52.39
C VAL A 47 -13.49 5.95 51.13
N GLN A 48 -14.27 5.42 50.18
CA GLN A 48 -13.90 5.46 48.77
C GLN A 48 -15.17 5.27 47.91
N MET A 49 -15.81 6.36 47.48
CA MET A 49 -16.62 6.33 46.25
C MET A 49 -15.74 5.68 45.17
N GLY A 50 -16.20 4.56 44.62
CA GLY A 50 -15.39 3.68 43.79
C GLY A 50 -14.69 4.42 42.65
N TYR A 51 -13.43 4.08 42.41
CA TYR A 51 -12.64 4.58 41.26
C TYR A 51 -13.38 4.47 39.92
N ASP A 52 -14.26 3.49 39.79
CA ASP A 52 -15.05 3.21 38.58
C ASP A 52 -16.22 4.19 38.39
N SER A 53 -16.59 4.98 39.41
CA SER A 53 -17.70 5.96 39.37
C SER A 53 -17.24 7.38 39.06
N ILE A 54 -15.93 7.61 38.90
CA ILE A 54 -15.36 8.92 38.58
C ILE A 54 -15.45 9.14 37.06
N PRO A 55 -16.15 10.18 36.57
CA PRO A 55 -16.21 10.46 35.13
C PRO A 55 -14.82 10.74 34.55
N ARG A 56 -14.54 10.15 33.38
CA ARG A 56 -13.29 10.38 32.62
C ARG A 56 -13.11 11.84 32.22
N GLU A 57 -14.21 12.56 32.02
CA GLU A 57 -14.23 13.95 31.59
C GLU A 57 -15.15 14.78 32.48
N ILE A 58 -14.67 15.95 32.91
CA ILE A 58 -15.43 16.95 33.68
C ILE A 58 -15.55 18.21 32.81
N PRO A 59 -16.69 18.94 32.84
CA PRO A 59 -16.77 20.28 32.26
C PRO A 59 -15.61 21.19 32.68
N ASP A 60 -14.97 21.89 31.73
CA ASP A 60 -13.86 22.78 32.04
C ASP A 60 -14.32 23.95 32.95
N PRO A 61 -13.82 24.06 34.20
CA PRO A 61 -14.20 25.15 35.10
C PRO A 61 -13.67 26.51 34.66
N LYS A 62 -12.74 26.58 33.69
CA LYS A 62 -12.17 27.83 33.17
C LYS A 62 -12.78 28.29 31.84
N ALA A 63 -13.62 27.46 31.21
CA ALA A 63 -14.27 27.84 29.96
C ALA A 63 -15.35 28.88 30.23
N LYS A 64 -15.23 30.04 29.57
CA LYS A 64 -16.27 31.07 29.54
C LYS A 64 -16.98 31.03 28.20
N LYS A 65 -18.29 31.31 28.21
CA LYS A 65 -19.09 31.47 27.00
C LYS A 65 -18.46 32.58 26.12
N PRO A 66 -18.24 32.36 24.81
CA PRO A 66 -17.81 33.42 23.91
C PRO A 66 -18.82 34.56 23.82
N ASP A 67 -18.35 35.80 23.72
CA ASP A 67 -19.18 37.01 23.68
C ASP A 67 -20.08 37.11 22.43
N HIS A 68 -19.75 36.35 21.38
CA HIS A 68 -20.49 36.29 20.11
C HIS A 68 -21.43 35.07 19.99
N TRP A 69 -21.72 34.37 21.09
CA TRP A 69 -22.59 33.18 21.07
C TRP A 69 -24.06 33.57 21.27
N ASP A 70 -24.88 33.28 20.26
CA ASP A 70 -26.33 33.52 20.30
C ASP A 70 -27.07 32.25 20.76
N GLU A 71 -27.80 32.32 21.87
CA GLU A 71 -28.52 31.15 22.41
C GLU A 71 -29.78 30.81 21.60
N GLU A 72 -30.30 31.74 20.79
CA GLU A 72 -31.49 31.55 19.97
C GLU A 72 -31.15 30.89 18.62
N GLU A 73 -30.00 31.21 18.03
CA GLU A 73 -29.50 30.59 16.78
C GLU A 73 -28.58 29.37 17.02
N ASP A 74 -27.66 29.40 17.99
CA ASP A 74 -26.65 28.36 18.22
C ASP A 74 -27.01 27.38 19.38
N GLY A 75 -28.05 27.70 20.17
CA GLY A 75 -28.54 26.89 21.29
C GLY A 75 -27.80 27.10 22.62
N ILE A 76 -28.20 26.35 23.68
CA ILE A 76 -27.61 26.48 25.03
C ILE A 76 -26.13 26.07 25.02
N TRP A 77 -25.25 27.04 25.26
CA TRP A 77 -23.80 26.80 25.31
C TRP A 77 -23.44 25.80 26.43
N ARG A 78 -22.64 24.78 26.09
CA ARG A 78 -22.09 23.80 27.04
C ARG A 78 -20.57 23.90 27.04
N PRO A 79 -19.93 23.98 28.22
CA PRO A 79 -18.47 24.05 28.29
C PRO A 79 -17.81 22.79 27.70
N PRO A 80 -16.64 22.94 27.06
CA PRO A 80 -15.86 21.80 26.60
C PRO A 80 -15.49 20.89 27.77
N LYS A 81 -15.52 19.58 27.55
CA LYS A 81 -15.16 18.60 28.58
C LYS A 81 -13.64 18.40 28.58
N VAL A 82 -13.02 18.48 29.76
CA VAL A 82 -11.58 18.26 29.99
C VAL A 82 -11.34 16.95 30.72
N PRO A 83 -10.20 16.28 30.49
CA PRO A 83 -9.87 15.04 31.18
C PRO A 83 -9.79 15.28 32.69
N ASN A 84 -10.49 14.44 33.45
CA ASN A 84 -10.52 14.55 34.90
C ASN A 84 -9.18 14.12 35.51
N PRO A 85 -8.46 15.01 36.22
CA PRO A 85 -7.18 14.65 36.85
C PRO A 85 -7.31 13.58 37.94
N ALA A 86 -8.50 13.38 38.52
CA ALA A 86 -8.77 12.34 39.51
C ALA A 86 -9.08 10.96 38.89
N TYR A 87 -9.29 10.88 37.57
CA TYR A 87 -9.57 9.61 36.88
C TYR A 87 -8.28 8.85 36.61
N LYS A 88 -8.01 7.79 37.39
CA LYS A 88 -6.83 6.92 37.18
C LYS A 88 -7.07 5.73 36.26
N GLY A 89 -8.17 5.75 35.50
CA GLY A 89 -8.53 4.69 34.57
C GLY A 89 -9.16 3.45 35.22
N PRO A 90 -9.69 2.52 34.40
CA PRO A 90 -10.30 1.30 34.90
C PRO A 90 -9.25 0.44 35.62
N ARG A 91 -9.56 -0.04 36.83
CA ARG A 91 -8.62 -0.89 37.60
C ARG A 91 -8.42 -2.23 36.88
N LYS A 92 -7.21 -2.48 36.38
CA LYS A 92 -6.82 -3.78 35.81
C LYS A 92 -6.34 -4.71 36.91
N ARG A 93 -6.82 -5.96 36.93
CA ARG A 93 -6.32 -7.01 37.82
C ARG A 93 -4.88 -7.38 37.46
N LYS A 94 -4.10 -7.78 38.44
CA LYS A 94 -2.75 -8.31 38.21
C LYS A 94 -2.87 -9.66 37.51
N LYS A 95 -2.19 -9.80 36.39
CA LYS A 95 -2.10 -11.04 35.63
C LYS A 95 -1.03 -11.94 36.24
N VAL A 96 -1.39 -13.15 36.64
CA VAL A 96 -0.48 -14.20 37.12
C VAL A 96 -0.32 -15.28 36.06
N LYS A 97 0.83 -15.95 36.05
CA LYS A 97 1.07 -17.06 35.10
C LYS A 97 0.12 -18.21 35.43
N ASN A 98 -0.57 -18.72 34.42
CA ASN A 98 -1.48 -19.84 34.55
C ASN A 98 -0.69 -21.14 34.76
N PRO A 99 -0.85 -21.85 35.90
CA PRO A 99 -0.18 -23.13 36.13
C PRO A 99 -0.66 -24.24 35.17
N ASN A 100 -1.85 -24.10 34.58
CA ASN A 100 -2.43 -25.05 33.63
C ASN A 100 -2.15 -24.71 32.16
N TYR A 101 -1.29 -23.73 31.86
CA TYR A 101 -0.99 -23.33 30.49
C TYR A 101 -0.30 -24.47 29.73
N LYS A 102 -0.98 -25.01 28.71
CA LYS A 102 -0.48 -26.12 27.87
C LYS A 102 0.22 -25.64 26.59
N GLY A 103 0.31 -24.33 26.38
CA GLY A 103 0.81 -23.72 25.14
C GLY A 103 -0.31 -23.43 24.14
N LYS A 104 0.04 -22.77 23.03
CA LYS A 104 -0.90 -22.63 21.92
C LYS A 104 -1.13 -23.99 21.28
N TRP A 105 -2.37 -24.41 21.19
CA TRP A 105 -2.76 -25.64 20.51
C TRP A 105 -2.29 -25.59 19.05
N LYS A 106 -1.76 -26.71 18.57
CA LYS A 106 -1.42 -26.89 17.17
C LYS A 106 -2.11 -28.15 16.69
N THR A 107 -2.85 -28.03 15.60
CA THR A 107 -3.52 -29.17 14.99
C THR A 107 -2.47 -30.19 14.54
N PRO A 108 -2.62 -31.48 14.91
CA PRO A 108 -1.73 -32.51 14.43
C PRO A 108 -1.87 -32.64 12.91
N TRP A 109 -0.73 -32.77 12.24
CA TRP A 109 -0.66 -33.06 10.83
C TRP A 109 -0.90 -34.55 10.62
N ILE A 110 -1.92 -34.90 9.83
CA ILE A 110 -2.23 -36.28 9.44
C ILE A 110 -1.90 -36.42 7.95
N ASP A 111 -1.28 -37.54 7.56
CA ASP A 111 -1.00 -37.82 6.15
C ASP A 111 -2.29 -37.81 5.31
N ASN A 112 -2.24 -37.18 4.14
CA ASN A 112 -3.40 -37.07 3.26
C ASN A 112 -3.66 -38.42 2.58
N PRO A 113 -4.81 -39.08 2.83
CA PRO A 113 -5.14 -40.35 2.17
C PRO A 113 -5.37 -40.21 0.67
N GLU A 114 -5.65 -38.99 0.18
CA GLU A 114 -5.86 -38.69 -1.25
C GLU A 114 -4.56 -38.31 -1.98
N PHE A 115 -3.41 -38.33 -1.30
CA PHE A 115 -2.14 -38.05 -1.96
C PHE A 115 -1.64 -39.30 -2.67
N GLU A 116 -1.48 -39.18 -3.99
CA GLU A 116 -0.83 -40.17 -4.84
C GLU A 116 0.33 -39.49 -5.57
N ASP A 117 1.50 -40.15 -5.59
CA ASP A 117 2.67 -39.69 -6.35
C ASP A 117 2.52 -40.18 -7.80
N ASP A 118 2.26 -39.26 -8.73
CA ASP A 118 2.05 -39.56 -10.15
C ASP A 118 3.38 -39.43 -10.93
N PRO A 119 3.99 -40.55 -11.36
CA PRO A 119 5.23 -40.52 -12.14
C PRO A 119 5.04 -39.96 -13.55
N ASP A 120 3.81 -39.93 -14.07
CA ASP A 120 3.48 -39.49 -15.43
C ASP A 120 3.09 -38.01 -15.49
N LEU A 121 3.28 -37.25 -14.40
CA LEU A 121 2.97 -35.82 -14.33
C LEU A 121 3.62 -34.99 -15.46
N TYR A 122 4.80 -35.40 -15.95
CA TYR A 122 5.52 -34.74 -17.04
C TYR A 122 5.10 -35.23 -18.44
N VAL A 123 4.30 -36.29 -18.53
CA VAL A 123 3.83 -36.85 -19.80
C VAL A 123 2.60 -36.07 -20.27
N LEU A 124 2.86 -35.04 -21.06
CA LEU A 124 1.79 -34.25 -21.67
C LEU A 124 1.19 -34.96 -22.89
N ARG A 125 -0.10 -34.74 -23.12
CA ARG A 125 -0.75 -35.14 -24.38
C ARG A 125 -0.04 -34.48 -25.58
N PRO A 126 0.00 -35.12 -26.75
CA PRO A 126 0.71 -34.58 -27.92
C PRO A 126 0.32 -33.12 -28.22
N THR A 127 1.31 -32.22 -28.11
CA THR A 127 1.15 -30.78 -28.29
C THR A 127 1.24 -30.43 -29.79
N LYS A 128 0.27 -29.66 -30.29
CA LYS A 128 0.17 -29.29 -31.71
C LYS A 128 0.41 -27.81 -31.99
N TYR A 129 0.21 -26.98 -30.98
CA TYR A 129 0.18 -25.53 -31.12
C TYR A 129 1.06 -24.89 -30.04
N VAL A 130 1.68 -23.78 -30.41
CA VAL A 130 2.48 -22.94 -29.51
C VAL A 130 1.76 -21.60 -29.42
N GLY A 131 1.35 -21.23 -28.22
CA GLY A 131 0.70 -19.95 -27.94
C GLY A 131 1.57 -19.11 -27.02
N ILE A 132 1.77 -17.83 -27.36
CA ILE A 132 2.38 -16.84 -26.49
C ILE A 132 1.26 -15.94 -25.99
N GLU A 133 0.79 -16.19 -24.77
CA GLU A 133 -0.18 -15.34 -24.10
C GLU A 133 0.52 -14.55 -22.98
N ILE A 134 0.53 -13.22 -23.10
CA ILE A 134 1.14 -12.34 -22.11
C ILE A 134 0.32 -11.05 -21.95
N TRP A 135 0.28 -10.53 -20.73
CA TRP A 135 -0.21 -9.19 -20.45
C TRP A 135 0.96 -8.20 -20.40
N GLN A 136 0.93 -7.13 -21.21
CA GLN A 136 1.97 -6.10 -21.23
C GLN A 136 1.41 -4.71 -20.94
N VAL A 137 2.08 -3.99 -20.03
CA VAL A 137 1.79 -2.57 -19.74
C VAL A 137 2.57 -1.62 -20.65
N LYS A 138 3.79 -2.02 -21.06
CA LYS A 138 4.63 -1.29 -22.02
C LYS A 138 5.07 -2.27 -23.11
N ALA A 139 4.95 -1.86 -24.37
CA ALA A 139 5.46 -2.61 -25.50
C ALA A 139 7.00 -2.53 -25.54
N GLY A 140 7.66 -3.59 -26.05
CA GLY A 140 9.10 -3.62 -26.21
C GLY A 140 9.74 -5.00 -26.08
N SER A 141 9.00 -6.03 -25.65
CA SER A 141 9.51 -7.40 -25.66
C SER A 141 9.53 -7.96 -27.08
N VAL A 142 10.66 -8.55 -27.46
CA VAL A 142 10.84 -9.28 -28.72
C VAL A 142 11.06 -10.75 -28.37
N PHE A 143 10.31 -11.64 -29.02
CA PHE A 143 10.49 -13.09 -28.92
C PHE A 143 11.04 -13.59 -30.24
N ASP A 144 12.17 -14.29 -30.20
CA ASP A 144 12.80 -14.89 -31.36
C ASP A 144 13.44 -16.23 -30.95
N ASN A 145 13.83 -17.04 -31.94
CA ASN A 145 14.56 -18.30 -31.74
C ASN A 145 13.81 -19.33 -30.88
N ILE A 146 12.50 -19.49 -31.12
CA ILE A 146 11.67 -20.48 -30.42
C ILE A 146 12.03 -21.89 -30.90
N LEU A 147 12.74 -22.65 -30.07
CA LEU A 147 13.13 -24.03 -30.33
C LEU A 147 12.27 -25.00 -29.50
N ILE A 148 11.71 -26.01 -30.16
CA ILE A 148 11.00 -27.12 -29.52
C ILE A 148 11.66 -28.41 -29.99
N CYS A 149 12.28 -29.15 -29.06
CA CYS A 149 12.96 -30.41 -29.35
C CYS A 149 12.92 -31.34 -28.13
N ASP A 150 13.15 -32.63 -28.39
CA ASP A 150 13.24 -33.72 -27.42
C ASP A 150 14.68 -34.04 -27.01
N ASP A 151 15.67 -33.58 -27.78
CA ASP A 151 17.10 -33.81 -27.55
C ASP A 151 17.76 -32.64 -26.78
N PRO A 152 18.25 -32.87 -25.54
CA PRO A 152 18.87 -31.83 -24.73
C PRO A 152 20.27 -31.41 -25.23
N ASP A 153 20.98 -32.25 -25.96
CA ASP A 153 22.31 -31.94 -26.47
C ASP A 153 22.23 -31.15 -27.79
N TYR A 154 21.21 -31.40 -28.61
CA TYR A 154 20.88 -30.53 -29.74
C TYR A 154 20.48 -29.13 -29.27
N ALA A 155 19.62 -29.02 -28.25
CA ALA A 155 19.21 -27.74 -27.69
C ALA A 155 20.40 -26.88 -27.24
N LYS A 156 21.39 -27.47 -26.57
CA LYS A 156 22.61 -26.77 -26.12
C LYS A 156 23.41 -26.18 -27.28
N LYS A 157 23.58 -26.94 -28.36
CA LYS A 157 24.33 -26.47 -29.54
C LYS A 157 23.67 -25.25 -30.17
N VAL A 158 22.34 -25.30 -30.35
CA VAL A 158 21.59 -24.16 -30.90
C VAL A 158 21.67 -22.94 -29.98
N ILE A 159 21.61 -23.14 -28.65
CA ILE A 159 21.80 -22.07 -27.68
C ILE A 159 23.19 -21.44 -27.83
N GLU A 160 24.26 -22.25 -27.93
CA GLU A 160 25.62 -21.74 -28.10
C GLU A 160 25.77 -20.92 -29.39
N GLU A 161 25.21 -21.38 -30.51
CA GLU A 161 25.22 -20.66 -31.78
C GLU A 161 24.49 -19.31 -31.71
N VAL A 162 23.28 -19.29 -31.13
CA VAL A 162 22.45 -18.08 -31.04
C VAL A 162 23.02 -17.07 -30.03
N PHE A 163 23.57 -17.54 -28.91
CA PHE A 163 24.04 -16.65 -27.84
C PHE A 163 25.26 -15.81 -28.22
N VAL A 164 26.05 -16.23 -29.20
CA VAL A 164 27.21 -15.47 -29.72
C VAL A 164 26.77 -14.12 -30.30
N HIS A 165 25.60 -14.06 -30.95
CA HIS A 165 25.11 -12.85 -31.60
C HIS A 165 24.35 -11.90 -30.67
N ARG A 166 23.90 -12.40 -29.51
CA ARG A 166 23.04 -11.68 -28.56
C ARG A 166 23.63 -10.37 -28.04
N GLU A 167 24.94 -10.33 -27.77
CA GLU A 167 25.57 -9.12 -27.24
C GLU A 167 25.61 -7.99 -28.27
N ALA A 168 25.97 -8.33 -29.51
CA ALA A 168 25.96 -7.37 -30.62
C ALA A 168 24.54 -6.86 -30.93
N GLU A 169 23.55 -7.74 -30.94
CA GLU A 169 22.14 -7.36 -31.14
C GLU A 169 21.61 -6.47 -30.02
N LYS A 170 21.98 -6.75 -28.77
CA LYS A 170 21.58 -5.95 -27.61
C LYS A 170 22.16 -4.54 -27.69
N GLU A 171 23.45 -4.40 -28.03
CA GLU A 171 24.08 -3.09 -28.17
C GLU A 171 23.43 -2.27 -29.29
N ALA A 172 23.19 -2.90 -30.46
CA ALA A 172 22.50 -2.25 -31.57
C ALA A 172 21.07 -1.81 -31.20
N PHE A 173 20.34 -2.62 -30.43
CA PHE A 173 19.01 -2.29 -29.94
C PHE A 173 19.01 -1.12 -28.94
N GLU A 174 19.93 -1.14 -27.96
CA GLU A 174 20.06 -0.06 -26.99
C GLU A 174 20.47 1.27 -27.65
N GLU A 175 21.33 1.24 -28.67
CA GLU A 175 21.68 2.42 -29.45
C GLU A 175 20.46 2.96 -30.23
N ALA A 176 19.73 2.09 -30.92
CA ALA A 176 18.52 2.47 -31.64
C ALA A 176 17.44 3.04 -30.68
N GLU A 177 17.29 2.47 -29.49
CA GLU A 177 16.35 2.98 -28.48
C GLU A 177 16.78 4.35 -27.94
N LYS A 178 18.07 4.57 -27.67
CA LYS A 178 18.60 5.89 -27.27
C LYS A 178 18.35 6.93 -28.34
N VAL A 179 18.56 6.60 -29.61
CA VAL A 179 18.27 7.51 -30.74
C VAL A 179 16.78 7.83 -30.84
N ARG A 180 15.90 6.83 -30.73
CA ARG A 180 14.44 7.03 -30.72
C ARG A 180 14.02 7.94 -29.57
N LYS A 181 14.50 7.66 -28.36
CA LYS A 181 14.17 8.44 -27.16
C LYS A 181 14.68 9.88 -27.26
N ALA A 182 15.90 10.08 -27.76
CA ALA A 182 16.44 11.42 -28.00
C ALA A 182 15.59 12.22 -28.99
N ARG A 183 15.13 11.57 -30.08
CA ARG A 183 14.23 12.20 -31.06
C ARG A 183 12.87 12.55 -30.47
N GLU A 184 12.27 11.65 -29.68
CA GLU A 184 10.99 11.91 -28.99
C GLU A 184 11.12 13.04 -27.95
N GLU A 185 12.22 13.09 -27.21
CA GLU A 185 12.50 14.17 -26.26
C GLU A 185 12.70 15.52 -26.97
N GLU A 186 13.43 15.53 -28.09
CA GLU A 186 13.62 16.73 -28.91
C GLU A 186 12.29 17.23 -29.50
N GLU A 187 11.44 16.35 -30.01
CA GLU A 187 10.11 16.69 -30.51
C GLU A 187 9.21 17.23 -29.39
N SER A 188 9.24 16.60 -28.21
CA SER A 188 8.55 17.09 -27.01
C SER A 188 9.05 18.48 -26.58
N GLN A 189 10.36 18.72 -26.61
CA GLN A 189 10.94 20.02 -26.28
C GLN A 189 10.52 21.09 -27.29
N ARG A 190 10.61 20.80 -28.60
CA ARG A 190 10.15 21.71 -29.67
C ARG A 190 8.66 22.04 -29.51
N ALA A 191 7.81 21.05 -29.20
CA ALA A 191 6.39 21.27 -28.96
C ALA A 191 6.12 22.15 -27.71
N ARG A 192 6.92 22.00 -26.65
CA ARG A 192 6.85 22.87 -25.45
C ARG A 192 7.27 24.30 -25.76
N GLU A 193 8.37 24.50 -26.47
CA GLU A 193 8.87 25.82 -26.86
C GLU A 193 7.91 26.55 -27.80
N GLU A 194 7.36 25.84 -28.79
CA GLU A 194 6.34 26.41 -29.68
C GLU A 194 5.07 26.76 -28.91
N GLY A 195 4.64 25.90 -27.98
CA GLY A 195 3.54 26.17 -27.06
C GLY A 195 3.75 27.42 -26.20
N GLU A 196 4.97 27.63 -25.69
CA GLU A 196 5.34 28.81 -24.91
C GLU A 196 5.41 30.07 -25.79
N LYS A 197 5.95 29.98 -27.00
CA LYS A 197 5.96 31.08 -27.98
C LYS A 197 4.53 31.52 -28.33
N ARG A 198 3.64 30.57 -28.61
CA ARG A 198 2.20 30.84 -28.83
C ARG A 198 1.50 31.45 -27.61
N ARG A 199 1.93 31.13 -26.39
CA ARG A 199 1.44 31.81 -25.17
C ARG A 199 1.95 33.26 -25.10
N ARG A 200 3.25 33.49 -25.28
CA ARG A 200 3.86 34.83 -25.29
C ARG A 200 3.28 35.75 -26.36
N ASP A 201 3.04 35.23 -27.56
CA ASP A 201 2.44 36.01 -28.66
C ASP A 201 0.99 36.41 -28.34
N ARG A 202 0.21 35.52 -27.72
CA ARG A 202 -1.15 35.85 -27.24
C ARG A 202 -1.14 36.90 -26.13
N ASP A 203 -0.20 36.81 -25.20
CA ASP A 203 -0.07 37.79 -24.11
C ASP A 203 0.38 39.16 -24.64
N ARG A 204 1.30 39.19 -25.61
CA ARG A 204 1.72 40.42 -26.30
C ARG A 204 0.59 41.06 -27.08
N ASP A 205 -0.21 40.28 -27.81
CA ASP A 205 -1.38 40.79 -28.54
C ASP A 205 -2.43 41.36 -27.57
N ARG A 206 -2.70 40.65 -26.46
CA ARG A 206 -3.58 41.15 -25.40
C ARG A 206 -3.08 42.47 -24.82
N HIS A 207 -1.79 42.57 -24.51
CA HIS A 207 -1.19 43.78 -23.98
C HIS A 207 -1.26 44.95 -24.98
N ARG A 208 -0.99 44.70 -26.27
CA ARG A 208 -1.16 45.71 -27.33
C ARG A 208 -2.59 46.20 -27.47
N ARG A 209 -3.58 45.30 -27.41
CA ARG A 209 -4.99 45.70 -27.45
C ARG A 209 -5.36 46.58 -26.26
N VAL A 210 -4.96 46.19 -25.05
CA VAL A 210 -5.22 46.97 -23.82
C VAL A 210 -4.53 48.33 -23.87
N SER A 211 -3.27 48.40 -24.33
CA SER A 211 -2.55 49.68 -24.46
C SER A 211 -3.18 50.58 -25.53
N PHE A 212 -3.63 50.01 -26.65
CA PHE A 212 -4.31 50.77 -27.70
C PHE A 212 -5.65 51.33 -27.21
N SER A 213 -6.43 50.55 -26.46
CA SER A 213 -7.66 51.02 -25.81
C SER A 213 -7.41 52.14 -24.81
N HIS A 214 -6.39 52.02 -23.95
CA HIS A 214 -6.05 53.07 -22.97
C HIS A 214 -5.58 54.37 -23.65
N VAL A 215 -4.79 54.27 -24.72
CA VAL A 215 -4.35 55.44 -25.50
C VAL A 215 -5.53 56.10 -26.22
N PHE A 216 -6.49 55.32 -26.71
CA PHE A 216 -7.73 55.85 -27.30
C PHE A 216 -8.60 56.56 -26.26
N GLU A 217 -8.77 56.00 -25.06
CA GLU A 217 -9.53 56.63 -23.97
C GLU A 217 -8.87 57.92 -23.46
N LEU A 218 -7.54 57.94 -23.29
CA LEU A 218 -6.80 59.14 -22.86
C LEU A 218 -6.85 60.26 -23.89
N ASN A 219 -6.73 59.95 -25.19
CA ASN A 219 -6.87 60.97 -26.24
C ASN A 219 -8.31 61.50 -26.39
N MET A 220 -9.32 60.69 -26.04
CA MET A 220 -10.72 61.14 -26.07
C MET A 220 -11.06 62.03 -24.87
N LEU A 221 -10.44 61.80 -23.70
CA LEU A 221 -10.61 62.64 -22.51
C LEU A 221 -9.91 64.00 -22.61
N CYS A 222 -8.81 64.11 -23.37
CA CYS A 222 -8.14 65.41 -23.61
C CYS A 222 -8.76 66.25 -24.74
N ALA A 223 -9.74 65.73 -25.49
CA ALA A 223 -10.34 66.41 -26.65
C ALA A 223 -11.67 67.15 -26.34
N PHE A 224 -12.11 67.18 -25.08
CA PHE A 224 -13.24 68.01 -24.65
C PHE A 224 -12.73 69.31 -23.99
N PRO A 225 -12.71 70.45 -24.72
CA PRO A 225 -12.59 71.75 -24.06
C PRO A 225 -13.89 72.06 -23.34
N PHE A 226 -13.78 72.46 -22.06
CA PHE A 226 -14.83 73.17 -21.33
C PHE A 226 -15.16 74.51 -21.98
#